data_AF-A0A832UQ55-F1
#
_entry.id   AF-A0A832UQ55-F1
#
_cell.length_a   1.000
_cell.length_b   1.000
_cell.length_c   1.000
_cell.angle_alpha   90.00
_cell.angle_beta   90.00
_cell.angle_gamma   90.00
#
_symmetry.space_group_name_H-M   'P 1'
#
loop_
_entity.id
_entity.type
_entity.pdbx_description
1 polymer ?
#
loop_
_entity_poly.entity_id
_entity_poly.type
_entity_poly.pdbx_seq_one_letter_code
_entity_poly.pdbx_strand_id
1 'polypeptide(L)' 'MKKTIALFITLAFLSVISSAFSQEANEEKAIVTLQSALDKAPDNLNLLSELGLALLKSEKYQQAIKALEKSI' A
#
# COMPACT_ATOMS: atom_id res chain seq x y z
N MET A 1 2.59 4.63 -39.18
CA MET A 1 1.38 4.73 -38.33
C MET A 1 1.23 3.56 -37.36
N LYS A 2 1.26 2.28 -37.79
CA LYS A 2 1.10 1.15 -36.83
C LYS A 2 2.21 1.05 -35.78
N LYS A 3 3.48 1.29 -36.16
CA LYS A 3 4.64 1.26 -35.23
C LYS A 3 4.62 2.39 -34.20
N THR A 4 4.11 3.58 -34.56
CA THR A 4 4.00 4.72 -33.63
C THR A 4 2.88 4.50 -32.62
N ILE A 5 1.74 3.95 -33.04
CA ILE A 5 0.64 3.57 -32.14
C ILE A 5 1.09 2.48 -31.15
N ALA A 6 1.81 1.46 -31.63
CA ALA A 6 2.39 0.43 -30.75
C ALA A 6 3.35 1.02 -29.70
N LEU A 7 4.21 1.95 -30.10
CA LEU A 7 5.13 2.64 -29.19
C LEU A 7 4.39 3.41 -28.09
N PHE A 8 3.33 4.15 -28.43
CA PHE A 8 2.51 4.86 -27.44
C PHE A 8 1.82 3.91 -26.46
N ILE A 9 1.27 2.80 -26.95
CA ILE A 9 0.63 1.78 -26.09
C ILE A 9 1.66 1.18 -25.14
N THR A 10 2.86 0.82 -25.62
CA THR A 10 3.91 0.26 -24.76
C THR A 10 4.40 1.24 -23.71
N LEU A 11 4.52 2.53 -24.05
CA LEU A 11 4.93 3.58 -23.10
C LEU A 11 3.87 3.83 -22.03
N ALA A 12 2.60 3.90 -22.43
CA ALA A 12 1.49 4.02 -21.48
C ALA A 12 1.38 2.78 -20.58
N PHE A 13 1.62 1.59 -21.12
CA PHE A 13 1.62 0.37 -20.34
C PHE A 13 2.79 0.34 -19.33
N LEU A 14 3.99 0.77 -19.75
CA LEU A 14 5.16 0.86 -18.87
C LEU A 14 4.95 1.87 -17.74
N SER A 15 4.33 3.02 -18.01
CA SER A 15 4.08 4.04 -16.98
C SER A 15 3.05 3.56 -15.95
N VAL A 16 2.01 2.83 -16.37
CA VAL A 16 1.03 2.23 -15.46
C VAL A 16 1.68 1.13 -14.61
N ILE A 17 2.49 0.24 -15.19
CA ILE A 17 3.19 -0.79 -14.41
C ILE A 17 4.17 -0.17 -13.41
N SER A 18 4.97 0.81 -13.84
CA SER A 18 5.97 1.45 -13.00
C SER A 18 5.33 2.20 -11.83
N SER A 19 4.19 2.86 -12.06
CA SER A 19 3.43 3.53 -11.00
C SER A 19 2.72 2.56 -10.05
N ALA A 20 2.17 1.45 -10.56
CA ALA A 20 1.58 0.39 -9.75
C ALA A 20 2.63 -0.26 -8.84
N PHE A 21 3.78 -0.67 -9.40
CA PHE A 21 4.88 -1.26 -8.63
C PHE A 21 5.44 -0.29 -7.58
N SER A 22 5.54 0.99 -7.92
CA SER A 22 5.97 2.02 -6.97
C SER A 22 4.97 2.21 -5.83
N GLN A 23 3.66 2.13 -6.11
CA GLN A 23 2.63 2.19 -5.08
C GLN A 23 2.71 0.98 -4.14
N GLU A 24 2.77 -0.23 -4.68
CA GLU A 24 2.92 -1.46 -3.86
C GLU A 24 4.16 -1.38 -2.94
N ALA A 25 5.31 -0.96 -3.47
CA ALA A 25 6.54 -0.83 -2.69
C ALA A 25 6.40 0.23 -1.57
N ASN A 26 5.69 1.33 -1.82
CA ASN A 26 5.47 2.38 -0.83
C ASN A 26 4.51 1.93 0.28
N GLU A 27 3.47 1.18 -0.07
CA GLU A 27 2.51 0.68 0.91
C GLU A 27 3.14 -0.37 1.84
N GLU A 28 3.96 -1.28 1.30
CA GLU A 28 4.69 -2.23 2.16
C GLU A 28 5.66 -1.52 3.10
N LYS A 29 6.35 -0.48 2.62
CA LYS A 29 7.21 0.33 3.47
C LYS A 29 6.42 1.02 4.59
N ALA A 30 5.21 1.50 4.29
CA ALA A 30 4.33 2.10 5.29
C ALA A 30 3.92 1.07 6.36
N ILE A 31 3.50 -0.12 5.94
CA ILE A 31 3.12 -1.23 6.84
C ILE A 31 4.28 -1.59 7.77
N VAL A 32 5.49 -1.78 7.24
CA VAL A 32 6.68 -2.11 8.06
C VAL A 32 6.99 -1.00 9.06
N THR A 33 6.92 0.27 8.62
CA THR A 33 7.20 1.42 9.50
C THR A 33 6.19 1.51 10.64
N LEU A 34 4.90 1.32 10.34
CA LEU A 34 3.82 1.33 11.32
C LEU A 34 3.95 0.16 12.31
N GLN A 35 4.30 -1.03 11.82
CA GLN A 35 4.53 -2.18 12.69
C GLN A 35 5.68 -1.93 13.67
N SER A 36 6.81 -1.37 13.21
CA SER A 36 7.92 -0.97 14.08
C SER A 36 7.57 0.14 15.07
N ALA A 37 6.65 1.03 14.72
CA ALA A 37 6.15 2.05 15.64
C ALA A 37 5.25 1.44 16.73
N LEU A 38 4.40 0.49 16.35
CA LEU A 38 3.54 -0.27 17.27
C LEU A 38 4.35 -1.18 18.20
N ASP A 39 5.51 -1.68 17.80
CA ASP A 39 6.41 -2.42 18.72
C ASP A 39 6.83 -1.57 19.93
N LYS A 40 6.85 -0.23 19.78
CA LYS A 40 7.16 0.73 20.86
C LYS A 40 5.91 1.23 21.58
N ALA A 41 4.76 1.24 20.91
CA ALA A 41 3.51 1.77 21.41
C ALA A 41 2.33 0.88 20.96
N PRO A 42 2.19 -0.32 21.54
CA PRO A 42 1.31 -1.38 21.01
C PRO A 42 -0.17 -1.01 21.04
N ASP A 43 -0.57 -0.15 21.97
CA ASP A 43 -1.97 0.26 22.18
C ASP A 43 -2.26 1.66 21.61
N ASN A 44 -1.37 2.19 20.76
CA ASN A 44 -1.60 3.48 20.12
C ASN A 44 -2.68 3.35 19.02
N LEU A 45 -3.89 3.78 19.37
CA LEU A 45 -5.07 3.69 18.51
C LEU A 45 -4.89 4.39 17.14
N ASN A 46 -4.15 5.50 17.10
CA ASN A 46 -3.87 6.19 15.83
C ASN A 46 -2.98 5.35 14.93
N LEU A 47 -1.92 4.75 15.47
CA LEU A 47 -1.03 3.88 14.71
C LEU A 47 -1.72 2.59 14.26
N LEU A 48 -2.61 2.04 15.08
CA LEU A 48 -3.44 0.88 14.72
C LEU A 48 -4.42 1.23 13.58
N SER A 49 -5.03 2.42 13.62
CA SER A 49 -5.89 2.93 12.54
C SER A 49 -5.12 3.11 11.24
N GLU A 50 -3.95 3.74 11.31
CA GLU A 50 -3.09 3.96 10.14
C GLU A 50 -2.59 2.64 9.55
N LEU A 51 -2.23 1.66 10.39
CA LEU A 51 -1.86 0.31 9.96
C LEU A 51 -3.04 -0.37 9.24
N GLY A 52 -4.25 -0.28 9.81
CA GLY A 52 -5.47 -0.78 9.19
C GLY A 52 -5.71 -0.18 7.80
N LEU A 53 -5.57 1.14 7.65
CA LEU A 53 -5.72 1.83 6.38
C LEU A 53 -4.65 1.43 5.36
N ALA A 54 -3.38 1.31 5.79
CA ALA A 54 -2.30 0.87 4.91
C ALA A 54 -2.53 -0.56 4.41
N LEU A 55 -2.97 -1.46 5.29
CA LEU A 55 -3.32 -2.84 4.95
C LEU A 55 -4.52 -2.91 3.99
N LEU A 56 -5.50 -2.00 4.10
CA LEU A 56 -6.60 -1.91 3.14
C LEU A 56 -6.12 -1.53 1.73
N LYS A 57 -5.21 -0.54 1.63
CA LYS A 57 -4.65 -0.11 0.35
C LYS A 57 -3.88 -1.24 -0.34
N SER A 58 -3.18 -2.07 0.44
CA SER A 58 -2.47 -3.26 -0.05
C SER A 58 -3.35 -4.53 -0.13
N GLU A 59 -4.67 -4.39 -0.07
CA GLU A 59 -5.64 -5.50 -0.17
C GLU A 59 -5.46 -6.61 0.87
N LYS A 60 -4.77 -6.35 1.99
CA LYS A 60 -4.55 -7.27 3.11
C LYS A 60 -5.71 -7.23 4.10
N TYR A 61 -6.92 -7.50 3.61
CA TYR A 61 -8.19 -7.26 4.32
C TYR A 61 -8.27 -7.90 5.72
N GLN A 62 -7.85 -9.16 5.86
CA GLN A 62 -7.94 -9.86 7.15
C GLN A 62 -7.05 -9.23 8.23
N GLN A 63 -5.89 -8.71 7.84
CA GLN A 63 -4.98 -8.02 8.75
C GLN A 63 -5.52 -6.62 9.06
N ALA A 64 -6.07 -5.94 8.05
CA ALA A 64 -6.68 -4.64 8.22
C ALA A 64 -7.82 -4.66 9.24
N ILE A 65 -8.73 -5.64 9.13
CA ILE A 65 -9.84 -5.83 10.08
C ILE A 65 -9.29 -5.96 11.51
N LYS A 66 -8.30 -6.83 11.73
CA LYS A 66 -7.69 -7.01 13.06
C LYS A 66 -7.06 -5.73 13.62
N ALA A 67 -6.42 -4.93 12.76
CA ALA A 67 -5.81 -3.67 13.19
C ALA A 67 -6.87 -2.62 13.55
N LEU A 68 -7.92 -2.50 12.73
CA LEU A 68 -9.03 -1.56 12.93
C LEU A 68 -9.91 -1.95 14.13
N GLU A 69 -10.13 -3.24 14.38
CA GLU A 69 -10.85 -3.73 15.57
C GLU A 69 -10.10 -3.41 16.86
N LYS A 70 -8.76 -3.31 16.81
CA LYS A 70 -7.95 -2.91 17.97
C LYS A 70 -7.87 -1.39 18.14
N SER A 71 -8.26 -0.61 17.14
CA SER A 71 -8.15 0.85 17.16
C SER A 71 -9.40 1.56 17.69
N ILE A 72 -10.39 0.81 18.16
CA ILE A 72 -11.68 1.29 18.69
C ILE A 72 -11.81 1.05 20.19
#